data_AF-A0A972ZSW2-F1
#
_entry.id   AF-A0A972ZSW2-F1
#
_cell.length_a   1.000
_cell.length_b   1.000
_cell.length_c   1.000
_cell.angle_alpha   90.00
_cell.angle_beta   90.00
_cell.angle_gamma   90.00
#
_symmetry.space_group_name_H-M   'P 1'
#
loop_
_entity.id
_entity.type
_entity.pdbx_description
1 polymer ?
#
loop_
_entity_poly.entity_id
_entity_poly.type
_entity_poly.pdbx_seq_one_letter_code
_entity_poly.pdbx_strand_id
1 'polypeptide(L)'
;MEIRKLLTSLFLILVSIIILSGCADQNINVLDSFDYKHYIARFNENHTEVYPQYVPNDTAWDFLKENIPLLDCPDKDIEQTYYYRWWSFRKHIKKTRVGYVITEFLPDVGWSGKYNTISCPAGHHIYEGRWLRNSMFISDYIDFWLKESGEGIRSYSFWIADAVLSFNMIHRNDSVMIDQLPYLVDNYKEWEKIRRDSGNILFWQVDDRDGMEFTSSGRILNGGVKKGWVAATRPTINSYMYGDSKAISRIAGIADNNELIKTFDEKASRLKELVQKRLWNDTLKFFTVLPRDYAESSKPLDVREQIGYVPWYFNLPDDNNVYPVAWQQLRDTLGFNAPYGLTTCERRHPYFEVTYDGHACQWNGPSWPFATSQTLTAMANLLNDYSQDVVTKQDYLRLLHRYALSHQRTTEDGNKIVWIDENLNPFTGEWLARAILNQNEDYQYEERGKAYNHSSFCDLVISGLIGVRPMLNDSVRINPLIPKNQWDWFCLDRIPYHGGELTVLWDKTGERYNKGKGFKVYYNGKMIHASKKIEKFTVKL
;
A
#
# COMPACT_ATOMS: atom_id res chain seq x y z
N MET A 1 -44.68 -59.59 -6.51
CA MET A 1 -43.54 -58.92 -7.18
C MET A 1 -43.55 -57.40 -6.97
N GLU A 2 -44.71 -56.79 -6.64
CA GLU A 2 -44.84 -55.33 -6.44
C GLU A 2 -44.33 -54.80 -5.09
N ILE A 3 -44.47 -55.56 -4.00
CA ILE A 3 -44.02 -55.12 -2.66
C ILE A 3 -42.50 -54.96 -2.58
N ARG A 4 -41.74 -55.81 -3.29
CA ARG A 4 -40.27 -55.67 -3.37
C ARG A 4 -39.86 -54.38 -4.08
N LYS A 5 -40.54 -53.97 -5.17
CA LYS A 5 -40.24 -52.73 -5.90
C LYS A 5 -40.54 -51.47 -5.08
N LEU A 6 -41.58 -51.53 -4.24
CA LEU A 6 -41.93 -50.43 -3.34
C LEU A 6 -40.88 -50.23 -2.25
N LEU A 7 -40.39 -51.33 -1.65
CA LEU A 7 -39.34 -51.30 -0.62
C LEU A 7 -37.98 -50.83 -1.17
N THR A 8 -37.59 -51.23 -2.39
CA THR A 8 -36.36 -50.71 -3.02
C THR A 8 -36.45 -49.23 -3.35
N SER A 9 -37.62 -48.76 -3.78
CA SER A 9 -37.84 -47.33 -4.08
C SER A 9 -37.83 -46.48 -2.81
N LEU A 10 -38.45 -46.94 -1.73
CA LEU A 10 -38.38 -46.27 -0.41
C LEU A 10 -36.96 -46.22 0.15
N PHE A 11 -36.17 -47.29 -0.01
CA PHE A 11 -34.78 -47.32 0.43
C PHE A 11 -33.87 -46.38 -0.39
N LEU A 12 -34.07 -46.31 -1.71
CA LEU A 12 -33.37 -45.36 -2.59
C LEU A 12 -33.72 -43.90 -2.30
N ILE A 13 -34.99 -43.61 -1.97
CA ILE A 13 -35.42 -42.27 -1.55
C ILE A 13 -34.81 -41.90 -0.19
N LEU A 14 -34.79 -42.83 0.77
CA LEU A 14 -34.19 -42.59 2.09
C LEU A 14 -32.67 -42.36 2.00
N VAL A 15 -31.96 -43.14 1.18
CA VAL A 15 -30.52 -42.96 0.92
C VAL A 15 -30.24 -41.66 0.17
N SER A 16 -31.11 -41.24 -0.75
CA SER A 16 -30.99 -39.94 -1.44
C SER A 16 -31.21 -38.76 -0.49
N ILE A 17 -32.14 -38.87 0.46
CA ILE A 17 -32.39 -37.84 1.49
C ILE A 17 -31.24 -37.78 2.49
N ILE A 18 -30.61 -38.90 2.83
CA ILE A 18 -29.43 -38.93 3.72
C ILE A 18 -28.17 -38.37 3.02
N ILE A 19 -28.02 -38.59 1.70
CA ILE A 19 -26.93 -37.99 0.92
C ILE A 19 -27.15 -36.47 0.72
N LEU A 20 -28.41 -36.01 0.57
CA LEU A 20 -28.75 -34.59 0.49
C LEU A 20 -28.69 -33.86 1.84
N SER A 21 -28.81 -34.59 2.97
CA SER A 21 -28.69 -34.01 4.32
C SER A 21 -27.23 -33.95 4.82
N GLY A 22 -26.29 -34.55 4.07
CA GLY A 22 -24.86 -34.58 4.39
C GLY A 22 -24.02 -33.44 3.81
N CYS A 23 -24.58 -32.68 2.87
CA CYS A 23 -24.04 -31.40 2.43
C CYS A 23 -24.81 -30.28 3.12
N ALA A 24 -24.66 -30.16 4.44
CA ALA A 24 -24.81 -28.84 5.02
C ALA A 24 -23.76 -27.98 4.30
N ASP A 25 -24.21 -27.01 3.50
CA ASP A 25 -23.35 -25.95 2.98
C ASP A 25 -22.55 -25.44 4.18
N GLN A 26 -21.29 -25.88 4.31
CA GLN A 26 -20.40 -25.29 5.28
C GLN A 26 -20.22 -23.88 4.76
N ASN A 27 -20.94 -22.93 5.35
CA ASN A 27 -20.81 -21.54 4.98
C ASN A 27 -19.33 -21.17 5.14
N ILE A 28 -18.63 -21.11 4.00
CA ILE A 28 -17.18 -20.93 3.92
C ILE A 28 -16.81 -19.56 4.50
N ASN A 29 -17.73 -18.61 4.35
CA ASN A 29 -17.59 -17.24 4.81
C ASN A 29 -18.08 -17.10 6.25
N VAL A 30 -17.32 -16.35 7.04
CA VAL A 30 -17.65 -15.92 8.40
C VAL A 30 -18.48 -14.64 8.38
N LEU A 31 -18.17 -13.72 7.47
CA LEU A 31 -18.83 -12.43 7.35
C LEU A 31 -19.86 -12.46 6.21
N ASP A 32 -21.08 -11.99 6.49
CA ASP A 32 -22.08 -11.77 5.45
C ASP A 32 -21.81 -10.44 4.75
N SER A 33 -21.65 -10.48 3.43
CA SER A 33 -21.48 -9.27 2.63
C SER A 33 -22.62 -8.26 2.82
N PHE A 34 -23.86 -8.70 3.02
CA PHE A 34 -25.01 -7.80 3.14
C PHE A 34 -24.88 -6.82 4.32
N ASP A 35 -24.16 -7.20 5.38
CA ASP A 35 -23.92 -6.35 6.54
C ASP A 35 -23.10 -5.10 6.22
N TYR A 36 -22.38 -5.05 5.09
CA TYR A 36 -21.47 -3.95 4.74
C TYR A 36 -21.96 -3.08 3.58
N LYS A 37 -23.06 -3.47 2.92
CA LYS A 37 -23.66 -2.69 1.81
C LYS A 37 -23.98 -1.25 2.21
N HIS A 38 -24.35 -1.04 3.47
CA HIS A 38 -24.72 0.26 4.02
C HIS A 38 -23.61 1.31 3.92
N TYR A 39 -22.33 0.90 4.01
CA TYR A 39 -21.19 1.81 3.83
C TYR A 39 -21.24 2.44 2.44
N ILE A 40 -21.38 1.60 1.42
CA ILE A 40 -21.35 2.03 0.01
C ILE A 40 -22.56 2.89 -0.35
N ALA A 41 -23.75 2.53 0.16
CA ALA A 41 -24.96 3.34 -0.02
C ALA A 41 -24.76 4.77 0.51
N ARG A 42 -24.25 4.91 1.74
CA ARG A 42 -23.98 6.21 2.36
C ARG A 42 -22.89 7.00 1.61
N PHE A 43 -21.86 6.35 1.08
CA PHE A 43 -20.83 7.05 0.30
C PHE A 43 -21.38 7.59 -1.02
N ASN A 44 -22.25 6.83 -1.69
CA ASN A 44 -22.91 7.27 -2.92
C ASN A 44 -23.83 8.48 -2.69
N GLU A 45 -24.56 8.52 -1.56
CA GLU A 45 -25.42 9.66 -1.20
C GLU A 45 -24.65 10.96 -1.00
N ASN A 46 -23.43 10.89 -0.45
CA ASN A 46 -22.63 12.06 -0.10
C ASN A 46 -21.61 12.45 -1.18
N HIS A 47 -21.68 11.86 -2.38
CA HIS A 47 -20.65 12.04 -3.40
C HIS A 47 -21.21 12.10 -4.81
N THR A 48 -21.26 13.31 -5.38
CA THR A 48 -21.53 13.52 -6.81
C THR A 48 -20.46 12.84 -7.69
N GLU A 49 -20.88 12.02 -8.64
CA GLU A 49 -19.98 11.34 -9.59
C GLU A 49 -19.75 12.22 -10.81
N VAL A 50 -18.60 12.91 -10.84
CA VAL A 50 -18.22 13.84 -11.92
C VAL A 50 -17.56 13.10 -13.08
N TYR A 51 -16.72 12.11 -12.77
CA TYR A 51 -15.90 11.36 -13.74
C TYR A 51 -16.13 9.85 -13.58
N PRO A 52 -17.26 9.31 -14.09
CA PRO A 52 -17.48 7.86 -14.06
C PRO A 52 -16.46 7.15 -14.96
N GLN A 53 -15.94 6.01 -14.48
CA GLN A 53 -15.06 5.13 -15.27
C GLN A 53 -15.70 3.75 -15.44
N TYR A 54 -14.93 2.66 -15.36
CA TYR A 54 -15.45 1.32 -15.67
C TYR A 54 -16.57 0.87 -14.70
N VAL A 55 -16.49 1.25 -13.42
CA VAL A 55 -17.46 0.88 -12.38
C VAL A 55 -18.10 2.15 -11.79
N PRO A 56 -19.30 2.55 -12.26
CA PRO A 56 -20.04 3.70 -11.72
C PRO A 56 -20.57 3.47 -10.29
N ASN A 57 -21.04 4.54 -9.64
CA ASN A 57 -21.54 4.51 -8.26
C ASN A 57 -22.69 3.51 -8.04
N ASP A 58 -23.63 3.43 -8.98
CA ASP A 58 -24.85 2.62 -8.89
C ASP A 58 -24.59 1.10 -8.83
N THR A 59 -23.48 0.66 -9.41
CA THR A 59 -23.02 -0.75 -9.44
C THR A 59 -21.83 -1.01 -8.52
N ALA A 60 -21.40 -0.01 -7.74
CA ALA A 60 -20.21 -0.10 -6.90
C ALA A 60 -20.28 -1.26 -5.90
N TRP A 61 -21.41 -1.47 -5.23
CA TRP A 61 -21.52 -2.57 -4.26
C TRP A 61 -21.46 -3.95 -4.92
N ASP A 62 -22.08 -4.12 -6.10
CA ASP A 62 -22.05 -5.40 -6.81
C ASP A 62 -20.64 -5.77 -7.25
N PHE A 63 -19.86 -4.79 -7.69
CA PHE A 63 -18.44 -4.99 -7.95
C PHE A 63 -17.66 -5.33 -6.67
N LEU A 64 -17.84 -4.53 -5.61
CA LEU A 64 -17.05 -4.67 -4.39
C LEU A 64 -17.32 -5.99 -3.67
N LYS A 65 -18.59 -6.40 -3.51
CA LYS A 65 -18.96 -7.66 -2.84
C LYS A 65 -18.30 -8.88 -3.48
N GLU A 66 -18.00 -8.83 -4.77
CA GLU A 66 -17.34 -9.91 -5.51
C GLU A 66 -15.81 -9.86 -5.37
N ASN A 67 -15.24 -8.66 -5.23
CA ASN A 67 -13.80 -8.46 -5.39
C ASN A 67 -13.03 -8.19 -4.10
N ILE A 68 -13.62 -7.63 -3.05
CA ILE A 68 -12.85 -7.20 -1.87
C ILE A 68 -12.90 -8.22 -0.72
N PRO A 69 -11.83 -8.32 0.10
CA PRO A 69 -11.92 -8.93 1.43
C PRO A 69 -12.82 -8.09 2.33
N LEU A 70 -13.53 -8.73 3.27
CA LEU A 70 -14.45 -8.06 4.20
C LEU A 70 -13.81 -7.92 5.57
N LEU A 71 -14.00 -6.77 6.22
CA LEU A 71 -13.43 -6.45 7.53
C LEU A 71 -14.53 -6.13 8.54
N ASP A 72 -14.52 -6.82 9.67
CA ASP A 72 -15.26 -6.46 10.88
C ASP A 72 -14.26 -6.19 12.01
N CYS A 73 -14.25 -4.98 12.56
CA CYS A 73 -13.40 -4.65 13.71
C CYS A 73 -14.08 -3.64 14.66
N PRO A 74 -13.63 -3.56 15.93
CA PRO A 74 -14.21 -2.64 16.91
C PRO A 74 -13.85 -1.17 16.66
N ASP A 75 -12.81 -0.90 15.87
CA ASP A 75 -12.43 0.45 15.45
C ASP A 75 -13.22 0.87 14.20
N LYS A 76 -14.35 1.54 14.41
CA LYS A 76 -15.26 1.90 13.31
C LYS A 76 -14.72 2.99 12.38
N ASP A 77 -13.71 3.75 12.78
CA ASP A 77 -13.03 4.68 11.88
C ASP A 77 -12.15 3.90 10.89
N ILE A 78 -11.40 2.90 11.36
CA ILE A 78 -10.63 2.00 10.47
C ILE A 78 -11.58 1.22 9.55
N GLU A 79 -12.67 0.65 10.08
CA GLU A 79 -13.63 -0.12 9.29
C GLU A 79 -14.29 0.74 8.20
N GLN A 80 -14.80 1.91 8.57
CA GLN A 80 -15.42 2.83 7.62
C GLN A 80 -14.43 3.27 6.54
N THR A 81 -13.19 3.62 6.92
CA THR A 81 -12.16 4.02 5.95
C THR A 81 -11.73 2.85 5.06
N TYR A 82 -11.70 1.62 5.57
CA TYR A 82 -11.42 0.41 4.77
C TYR A 82 -12.44 0.25 3.62
N TYR A 83 -13.73 0.33 3.93
CA TYR A 83 -14.77 0.27 2.89
C TYR A 83 -14.76 1.51 1.98
N TYR A 84 -14.50 2.69 2.54
CA TYR A 84 -14.38 3.92 1.74
C TYR A 84 -13.21 3.86 0.78
N ARG A 85 -12.09 3.24 1.14
CA ARG A 85 -10.89 3.15 0.31
C ARG A 85 -11.04 2.15 -0.82
N TRP A 86 -11.69 1.02 -0.57
CA TRP A 86 -12.10 0.11 -1.64
C TRP A 86 -13.12 0.73 -2.58
N TRP A 87 -14.07 1.46 -2.01
CA TRP A 87 -14.94 2.35 -2.77
C TRP A 87 -14.02 3.29 -3.56
N SER A 88 -13.28 4.25 -3.03
CA SER A 88 -12.45 5.18 -3.81
C SER A 88 -11.64 4.51 -4.94
N PHE A 89 -10.91 3.43 -4.65
CA PHE A 89 -10.09 2.69 -5.61
C PHE A 89 -10.85 2.22 -6.86
N ARG A 90 -12.09 1.69 -6.74
CA ARG A 90 -12.83 1.18 -7.92
C ARG A 90 -13.09 2.26 -8.98
N LYS A 91 -13.15 3.55 -8.59
CA LYS A 91 -13.39 4.66 -9.52
C LYS A 91 -12.25 4.82 -10.50
N HIS A 92 -11.08 4.33 -10.14
CA HIS A 92 -9.86 4.47 -10.91
C HIS A 92 -9.62 3.32 -11.88
N ILE A 93 -10.45 2.27 -11.82
CA ILE A 93 -10.42 1.17 -12.79
C ILE A 93 -10.96 1.72 -14.11
N LYS A 94 -10.09 1.77 -15.12
CA LYS A 94 -10.40 2.23 -16.46
C LYS A 94 -10.22 1.08 -17.44
N LYS A 95 -11.25 0.77 -18.22
CA LYS A 95 -11.14 -0.18 -19.32
C LYS A 95 -10.53 0.51 -20.53
N THR A 96 -9.53 -0.11 -21.14
CA THR A 96 -8.85 0.40 -22.34
C THR A 96 -8.82 -0.65 -23.44
N ARG A 97 -8.23 -0.32 -24.60
CA ARG A 97 -8.03 -1.28 -25.70
C ARG A 97 -6.96 -2.34 -25.41
N VAL A 98 -6.11 -2.14 -24.40
CA VAL A 98 -5.01 -3.05 -24.03
C VAL A 98 -5.24 -3.73 -22.67
N GLY A 99 -6.47 -3.71 -22.16
CA GLY A 99 -6.82 -4.22 -20.83
C GLY A 99 -7.21 -3.12 -19.85
N TYR A 100 -7.26 -3.46 -18.57
CA TYR A 100 -7.54 -2.51 -17.50
C TYR A 100 -6.30 -1.73 -17.06
N VAL A 101 -6.50 -0.44 -16.74
CA VAL A 101 -5.49 0.38 -16.09
C VAL A 101 -6.07 1.05 -14.84
N ILE A 102 -5.18 1.44 -13.93
CA ILE A 102 -5.53 2.19 -12.72
C ILE A 102 -5.05 3.64 -12.89
N THR A 103 -5.97 4.59 -12.76
CA THR A 103 -5.68 6.03 -12.82
C THR A 103 -5.32 6.59 -11.45
N GLU A 104 -4.60 7.71 -11.43
CA GLU A 104 -4.26 8.47 -10.21
C GLU A 104 -5.30 9.58 -9.97
N PHE A 105 -5.46 10.46 -10.96
CA PHE A 105 -6.51 11.46 -11.03
C PHE A 105 -7.69 10.94 -11.83
N LEU A 106 -8.90 11.32 -11.42
CA LEU A 106 -10.12 11.07 -12.19
C LEU A 106 -10.27 11.97 -13.42
N PRO A 107 -10.08 13.31 -13.35
CA PRO A 107 -10.06 14.14 -14.55
C PRO A 107 -8.85 13.81 -15.42
N ASP A 108 -8.98 14.05 -16.73
CA ASP A 108 -7.88 13.94 -17.66
C ASP A 108 -6.91 15.12 -17.46
N VAL A 109 -5.76 14.85 -16.83
CA VAL A 109 -4.74 15.87 -16.49
C VAL A 109 -3.65 15.93 -17.56
N GLY A 110 -3.14 17.15 -17.83
CA GLY A 110 -2.21 17.39 -18.95
C GLY A 110 -0.82 16.77 -18.81
N TRP A 111 -0.45 16.28 -17.62
CA TRP A 111 0.83 15.61 -17.35
C TRP A 111 0.72 14.08 -17.32
N SER A 112 -0.45 13.53 -17.60
CA SER A 112 -0.66 12.07 -17.64
C SER A 112 -0.09 11.43 -18.91
N GLY A 113 0.19 10.13 -18.82
CA GLY A 113 0.57 9.30 -19.95
C GLY A 113 -0.65 8.71 -20.67
N LYS A 114 -0.41 7.62 -21.42
CA LYS A 114 -1.48 6.89 -22.14
C LYS A 114 -2.63 6.54 -21.19
N TYR A 115 -3.86 6.75 -21.65
CA TYR A 115 -5.09 6.43 -20.91
C TYR A 115 -5.27 7.18 -19.57
N ASN A 116 -4.63 8.34 -19.39
CA ASN A 116 -4.62 9.11 -18.14
C ASN A 116 -3.90 8.38 -16.98
N THR A 117 -2.90 7.56 -17.31
CA THR A 117 -2.10 6.84 -16.30
C THR A 117 -0.88 7.66 -15.88
N ILE A 118 -0.52 7.57 -14.60
CA ILE A 118 0.66 8.22 -14.01
C ILE A 118 1.39 7.17 -13.19
N SER A 119 2.71 7.06 -13.38
CA SER A 119 3.53 6.01 -12.75
C SER A 119 3.88 6.30 -11.28
N CYS A 120 3.70 7.54 -10.82
CA CYS A 120 4.09 7.97 -9.47
C CYS A 120 3.53 7.05 -8.35
N PRO A 121 2.20 6.81 -8.26
CA PRO A 121 1.62 5.91 -7.27
C PRO A 121 1.43 4.47 -7.79
N ALA A 122 1.93 4.10 -8.97
CA ALA A 122 1.63 2.79 -9.56
C ALA A 122 2.06 1.62 -8.65
N GLY A 123 3.15 1.79 -7.90
CA GLY A 123 3.55 0.84 -6.86
C GLY A 123 2.51 0.71 -5.74
N HIS A 124 1.96 1.84 -5.28
CA HIS A 124 0.85 1.82 -4.31
C HIS A 124 -0.42 1.20 -4.90
N HIS A 125 -0.75 1.46 -6.16
CA HIS A 125 -1.92 0.88 -6.82
C HIS A 125 -1.84 -0.63 -6.88
N ILE A 126 -0.68 -1.19 -7.22
CA ILE A 126 -0.48 -2.64 -7.27
C ILE A 126 -0.55 -3.23 -5.86
N TYR A 127 0.09 -2.60 -4.86
CA TYR A 127 0.04 -3.05 -3.46
C TYR A 127 -1.37 -2.99 -2.85
N GLU A 128 -2.17 -1.98 -3.19
CA GLU A 128 -3.58 -1.90 -2.75
C GLU A 128 -4.42 -2.92 -3.53
N GLY A 129 -4.33 -2.91 -4.86
CA GLY A 129 -5.18 -3.70 -5.75
C GLY A 129 -4.90 -5.19 -5.78
N ARG A 130 -3.72 -5.67 -5.34
CA ARG A 130 -3.38 -7.10 -5.27
C ARG A 130 -4.29 -7.92 -4.36
N TRP A 131 -5.13 -7.26 -3.56
CA TRP A 131 -6.13 -7.91 -2.71
C TRP A 131 -7.50 -8.04 -3.39
N LEU A 132 -7.66 -7.55 -4.62
CA LEU A 132 -8.85 -7.80 -5.42
C LEU A 132 -8.88 -9.26 -5.87
N ARG A 133 -10.00 -9.94 -5.66
CA ARG A 133 -10.20 -11.34 -6.07
C ARG A 133 -9.96 -11.55 -7.55
N ASN A 134 -10.52 -10.68 -8.40
CA ASN A 134 -10.25 -10.73 -9.82
C ASN A 134 -8.89 -10.09 -10.11
N SER A 135 -7.89 -10.96 -10.29
CA SER A 135 -6.52 -10.59 -10.54
C SER A 135 -6.33 -9.79 -11.83
N MET A 136 -7.26 -9.90 -12.79
CA MET A 136 -7.19 -9.29 -14.12
C MET A 136 -7.01 -7.77 -14.07
N PHE A 137 -7.64 -7.08 -13.11
CA PHE A 137 -7.54 -5.62 -13.00
C PHE A 137 -6.10 -5.13 -12.75
N ILE A 138 -5.29 -5.94 -12.06
CA ILE A 138 -3.92 -5.60 -11.71
C ILE A 138 -2.93 -6.29 -12.64
N SER A 139 -3.19 -7.52 -13.10
CA SER A 139 -2.32 -8.17 -14.08
C SER A 139 -2.29 -7.41 -15.41
N ASP A 140 -3.45 -6.93 -15.91
CA ASP A 140 -3.51 -6.09 -17.11
C ASP A 140 -2.75 -4.78 -16.91
N TYR A 141 -2.85 -4.19 -15.72
CA TYR A 141 -2.18 -2.92 -15.40
C TYR A 141 -0.66 -3.08 -15.32
N ILE A 142 -0.17 -4.20 -14.76
CA ILE A 142 1.24 -4.57 -14.77
C ILE A 142 1.73 -4.73 -16.22
N ASP A 143 1.01 -5.52 -17.03
CA ASP A 143 1.37 -5.73 -18.43
C ASP A 143 1.33 -4.42 -19.24
N PHE A 144 0.36 -3.55 -18.98
CA PHE A 144 0.33 -2.20 -19.55
C PHE A 144 1.61 -1.43 -19.23
N TRP A 145 2.05 -1.39 -17.96
CA TRP A 145 3.28 -0.67 -17.62
C TRP A 145 4.50 -1.25 -18.33
N LEU A 146 4.65 -2.58 -18.32
CA LEU A 146 5.82 -3.26 -18.87
C LEU A 146 5.89 -3.22 -20.40
N LYS A 147 4.74 -3.33 -21.07
CA LYS A 147 4.67 -3.59 -22.52
C LYS A 147 4.11 -2.41 -23.32
N GLU A 148 3.21 -1.61 -22.75
CA GLU A 148 2.40 -0.64 -23.50
C GLU A 148 2.65 0.83 -23.12
N SER A 149 3.14 1.12 -21.91
CA SER A 149 3.28 2.50 -21.41
C SER A 149 4.38 3.31 -22.09
N GLY A 150 5.33 2.65 -22.76
CA GLY A 150 6.52 3.29 -23.35
C GLY A 150 7.38 3.93 -22.27
N GLU A 151 7.80 5.18 -22.47
CA GLU A 151 8.57 5.93 -21.47
C GLU A 151 7.76 6.29 -20.21
N GLY A 152 6.43 6.12 -20.23
CA GLY A 152 5.55 6.45 -19.10
C GLY A 152 5.89 5.72 -17.80
N ILE A 153 6.41 4.48 -17.89
CA ILE A 153 6.89 3.69 -16.74
C ILE A 153 8.03 4.37 -15.97
N ARG A 154 8.74 5.32 -16.60
CA ARG A 154 9.87 6.05 -16.00
C ARG A 154 9.62 7.55 -15.83
N SER A 155 8.39 8.03 -16.03
CA SER A 155 8.03 9.44 -15.78
C SER A 155 8.23 9.82 -14.31
N TYR A 156 8.02 8.87 -13.40
CA TYR A 156 8.27 9.00 -11.96
C TYR A 156 8.98 7.76 -11.44
N SER A 157 9.64 7.87 -10.30
CA SER A 157 10.24 6.75 -9.59
C SER A 157 9.18 5.70 -9.24
N PHE A 158 9.38 4.44 -9.66
CA PHE A 158 8.39 3.36 -9.54
C PHE A 158 9.08 2.00 -9.30
N TRP A 159 8.84 1.39 -8.13
CA TRP A 159 9.37 0.07 -7.71
C TRP A 159 8.58 -1.11 -8.33
N ILE A 160 8.51 -1.15 -9.66
CA ILE A 160 7.62 -2.08 -10.36
C ILE A 160 7.97 -3.56 -10.12
N ALA A 161 9.25 -3.95 -10.07
CA ALA A 161 9.60 -5.36 -9.93
C ALA A 161 9.20 -5.88 -8.54
N ASP A 162 9.42 -5.09 -7.49
CA ASP A 162 8.94 -5.40 -6.15
C ASP A 162 7.41 -5.49 -6.09
N ALA A 163 6.70 -4.57 -6.76
CA ALA A 163 5.25 -4.60 -6.83
C ALA A 163 4.70 -5.83 -7.58
N VAL A 164 5.31 -6.21 -8.71
CA VAL A 164 4.96 -7.42 -9.49
C VAL A 164 5.17 -8.67 -8.66
N LEU A 165 6.29 -8.78 -7.96
CA LEU A 165 6.54 -9.92 -7.09
C LEU A 165 5.50 -10.00 -5.96
N SER A 166 5.21 -8.85 -5.35
CA SER A 166 4.23 -8.73 -4.27
C SER A 166 2.79 -9.07 -4.68
N PHE A 167 2.41 -8.82 -5.93
CA PHE A 167 1.15 -9.28 -6.52
C PHE A 167 1.13 -10.80 -6.71
N ASN A 168 2.22 -11.36 -7.24
CA ASN A 168 2.32 -12.80 -7.49
C ASN A 168 2.49 -13.66 -6.22
N MET A 169 2.86 -13.08 -5.08
CA MET A 169 2.76 -13.76 -3.79
C MET A 169 1.30 -13.99 -3.34
N ILE A 170 0.31 -13.44 -4.05
CA ILE A 170 -1.12 -13.64 -3.79
C ILE A 170 -1.75 -14.38 -4.97
N HIS A 171 -1.58 -13.84 -6.18
CA HIS A 171 -2.11 -14.37 -7.44
C HIS A 171 -1.02 -15.07 -8.23
N ARG A 172 -0.44 -16.13 -7.65
CA ARG A 172 0.74 -16.79 -8.21
C ARG A 172 0.51 -17.28 -9.64
N ASN A 173 1.31 -16.77 -10.57
CA ASN A 173 1.40 -17.26 -11.93
C ASN A 173 2.87 -17.20 -12.40
N ASP A 174 3.59 -18.31 -12.19
CA ASP A 174 5.02 -18.41 -12.47
C ASP A 174 5.33 -18.18 -13.97
N SER A 175 4.48 -18.69 -14.87
CA SER A 175 4.67 -18.50 -16.32
C SER A 175 4.59 -17.03 -16.73
N VAL A 176 3.65 -16.26 -16.15
CA VAL A 176 3.53 -14.82 -16.42
C VAL A 176 4.71 -14.05 -15.82
N MET A 177 5.14 -14.37 -14.59
CA MET A 177 6.33 -13.73 -14.00
C MET A 177 7.60 -13.96 -14.83
N ILE A 178 7.77 -15.18 -15.36
CA ILE A 178 8.92 -15.52 -16.22
C ILE A 178 8.85 -14.72 -17.54
N ASP A 179 7.67 -14.60 -18.15
CA ASP A 179 7.47 -13.77 -19.36
C ASP A 179 7.76 -12.28 -19.11
N GLN A 180 7.43 -11.78 -17.91
CA GLN A 180 7.64 -10.39 -17.51
C GLN A 180 9.10 -10.09 -17.13
N LEU A 181 9.91 -11.09 -16.75
CA LEU A 181 11.27 -10.92 -16.23
C LEU A 181 12.18 -10.10 -17.17
N PRO A 182 12.24 -10.32 -18.49
CA PRO A 182 13.07 -9.51 -19.39
C PRO A 182 12.71 -8.02 -19.33
N TYR A 183 11.42 -7.67 -19.32
CA TYR A 183 10.95 -6.28 -19.25
C TYR A 183 11.34 -5.61 -17.92
N LEU A 184 11.29 -6.35 -16.81
CA LEU A 184 11.73 -5.87 -15.50
C LEU A 184 13.24 -5.58 -15.49
N VAL A 185 14.03 -6.51 -16.05
CA VAL A 185 15.48 -6.35 -16.18
C VAL A 185 15.83 -5.14 -17.05
N ASP A 186 15.15 -4.98 -18.18
CA ASP A 186 15.41 -3.88 -19.11
C ASP A 186 15.00 -2.52 -18.52
N ASN A 187 13.85 -2.46 -17.83
CA ASN A 187 13.47 -1.25 -17.11
C ASN A 187 14.49 -0.86 -16.03
N TYR A 188 14.99 -1.86 -15.28
CA TYR A 188 16.04 -1.62 -14.28
C TYR A 188 17.30 -1.04 -14.92
N LYS A 189 17.78 -1.66 -16.01
CA LYS A 189 18.97 -1.21 -16.75
C LYS A 189 18.81 0.21 -17.28
N GLU A 190 17.64 0.57 -17.79
CA GLU A 190 17.40 1.93 -18.27
C GLU A 190 17.45 2.93 -17.12
N TRP A 191 16.87 2.62 -15.96
CA TRP A 191 17.07 3.44 -14.76
C TRP A 191 18.55 3.61 -14.39
N GLU A 192 19.37 2.55 -14.47
CA GLU A 192 20.82 2.66 -14.22
C GLU A 192 21.46 3.67 -15.17
N LYS A 193 21.06 3.66 -16.44
CA LYS A 193 21.59 4.52 -17.49
C LYS A 193 21.19 5.98 -17.32
N ILE A 194 19.94 6.26 -16.96
CA ILE A 194 19.41 7.63 -16.93
C ILE A 194 19.47 8.30 -15.55
N ARG A 195 19.64 7.54 -14.47
CA ARG A 195 19.62 8.05 -13.08
C ARG A 195 20.85 7.70 -12.26
N ARG A 196 21.97 7.34 -12.89
CA ARG A 196 23.29 7.31 -12.26
C ARG A 196 24.26 8.18 -13.02
N ASP A 197 25.15 8.82 -12.27
CA ASP A 197 26.30 9.48 -12.86
C ASP A 197 27.45 8.46 -13.01
N SER A 198 28.31 8.65 -14.02
CA SER A 198 29.42 7.73 -14.31
C SER A 198 30.30 7.51 -13.07
N GLY A 199 30.55 6.24 -12.74
CA GLY A 199 31.35 5.84 -11.57
C GLY A 199 30.57 5.83 -10.24
N ASN A 200 29.34 6.33 -10.21
CA ASN A 200 28.45 6.26 -9.05
C ASN A 200 27.49 5.06 -9.15
N ILE A 201 27.23 4.43 -8.01
CA ILE A 201 26.28 3.32 -7.90
C ILE A 201 24.93 3.80 -7.34
N LEU A 202 24.95 4.80 -6.46
CA LEU A 202 23.73 5.41 -5.97
C LEU A 202 23.02 6.16 -7.10
N PHE A 203 21.71 6.04 -7.09
CA PHE A 203 20.82 6.73 -8.02
C PHE A 203 20.56 8.16 -7.54
N TRP A 204 20.46 9.08 -8.49
CA TRP A 204 19.95 10.43 -8.26
C TRP A 204 18.56 10.58 -8.85
N GLN A 205 17.76 11.47 -8.28
CA GLN A 205 16.44 11.80 -8.79
C GLN A 205 16.10 13.27 -8.50
N VAL A 206 15.25 13.86 -9.35
CA VAL A 206 14.64 15.17 -9.08
C VAL A 206 13.46 14.96 -8.15
N ASP A 207 13.33 15.74 -7.08
CA ASP A 207 12.24 15.58 -6.11
C ASP A 207 10.83 15.57 -6.73
N ASP A 208 10.53 16.42 -7.71
CA ASP A 208 9.33 16.34 -8.58
C ASP A 208 9.10 14.94 -9.19
N ARG A 209 10.17 14.27 -9.62
CA ARG A 209 10.13 12.94 -10.26
C ARG A 209 10.04 11.79 -9.25
N ASP A 210 10.12 12.08 -7.96
CA ASP A 210 9.61 11.20 -6.91
C ASP A 210 8.13 11.48 -6.59
N GLY A 211 7.51 12.46 -7.27
CA GLY A 211 6.19 12.99 -6.93
C GLY A 211 6.21 13.90 -5.70
N MET A 212 7.37 14.47 -5.35
CA MET A 212 7.63 15.12 -4.06
C MET A 212 8.24 16.51 -4.18
N GLU A 213 7.70 17.35 -5.05
CA GLU A 213 8.22 18.70 -5.30
C GLU A 213 8.20 19.63 -4.06
N PHE A 214 9.10 20.61 -4.06
CA PHE A 214 9.25 21.62 -2.99
C PHE A 214 9.68 21.02 -1.65
N THR A 215 10.53 20.00 -1.67
CA THR A 215 11.12 19.40 -0.46
C THR A 215 11.99 20.38 0.33
N SER A 216 12.11 20.14 1.64
CA SER A 216 13.02 20.90 2.51
C SER A 216 14.48 20.62 2.11
N SER A 217 14.81 19.38 1.78
CA SER A 217 16.12 19.00 1.24
C SER A 217 16.41 19.70 -0.10
N GLY A 218 15.43 19.77 -1.01
CA GLY A 218 15.53 20.53 -2.25
C GLY A 218 15.83 22.02 -2.01
N ARG A 219 15.14 22.62 -1.05
CA ARG A 219 15.39 24.02 -0.65
C ARG A 219 16.80 24.25 -0.09
N ILE A 220 17.33 23.33 0.72
CA ILE A 220 18.72 23.40 1.21
C ILE A 220 19.70 23.39 0.03
N LEU A 221 19.55 22.44 -0.90
CA LEU A 221 20.43 22.30 -2.06
C LEU A 221 20.33 23.47 -3.04
N ASN A 222 19.20 24.18 -3.05
CA ASN A 222 18.97 25.34 -3.88
C ASN A 222 19.24 26.67 -3.14
N GLY A 223 20.19 26.68 -2.20
CA GLY A 223 20.64 27.91 -1.52
C GLY A 223 19.57 28.59 -0.67
N GLY A 224 18.61 27.83 -0.13
CA GLY A 224 17.50 28.34 0.67
C GLY A 224 16.31 28.85 -0.13
N VAL A 225 16.36 28.79 -1.46
CA VAL A 225 15.26 29.22 -2.35
C VAL A 225 14.33 28.05 -2.65
N LYS A 226 13.03 28.25 -2.41
CA LYS A 226 11.97 27.25 -2.67
C LYS A 226 11.88 26.95 -4.17
N LYS A 227 11.96 25.67 -4.54
CA LYS A 227 11.96 25.20 -5.93
C LYS A 227 11.44 23.76 -5.99
N GLY A 228 10.60 23.46 -6.97
CA GLY A 228 9.91 22.17 -7.10
C GLY A 228 10.72 21.07 -7.79
N TRP A 229 11.87 21.42 -8.38
CA TRP A 229 12.66 20.51 -9.22
C TRP A 229 14.15 20.63 -8.86
N VAL A 230 14.58 19.84 -7.89
CA VAL A 230 15.96 19.78 -7.39
C VAL A 230 16.47 18.35 -7.42
N ALA A 231 17.58 18.14 -8.14
CA ALA A 231 18.21 16.83 -8.27
C ALA A 231 19.08 16.50 -7.05
N ALA A 232 18.94 15.29 -6.51
CA ALA A 232 19.73 14.81 -5.40
C ALA A 232 19.82 13.27 -5.38
N THR A 233 20.77 12.74 -4.63
CA THR A 233 20.80 11.31 -4.29
C THR A 233 19.87 11.08 -3.09
N ARG A 234 18.73 10.43 -3.31
CA ARG A 234 17.61 10.38 -2.36
C ARG A 234 17.39 8.97 -1.80
N PRO A 235 16.96 8.83 -0.53
CA PRO A 235 16.57 7.52 0.03
C PRO A 235 15.46 6.80 -0.76
N THR A 236 14.57 7.54 -1.43
CA THR A 236 13.47 7.04 -2.28
C THR A 236 13.96 6.08 -3.36
N ILE A 237 14.49 6.62 -4.48
CA ILE A 237 14.88 5.85 -5.66
C ILE A 237 15.92 4.78 -5.32
N ASN A 238 16.85 5.04 -4.39
CA ASN A 238 17.84 4.04 -4.01
C ASN A 238 17.21 2.83 -3.29
N SER A 239 16.17 3.05 -2.48
CA SER A 239 15.43 1.97 -1.84
C SER A 239 14.52 1.24 -2.82
N TYR A 240 13.89 1.95 -3.75
CA TYR A 240 13.08 1.35 -4.83
C TYR A 240 13.93 0.42 -5.69
N MET A 241 15.11 0.88 -6.13
CA MET A 241 16.01 0.06 -6.95
C MET A 241 16.64 -1.08 -6.15
N TYR A 242 16.82 -0.95 -4.83
CA TYR A 242 17.16 -2.09 -3.98
C TYR A 242 16.03 -3.12 -3.96
N GLY A 243 14.78 -2.70 -3.74
CA GLY A 243 13.60 -3.55 -3.77
C GLY A 243 13.46 -4.28 -5.09
N ASP A 244 13.55 -3.55 -6.20
CA ASP A 244 13.46 -4.12 -7.55
C ASP A 244 14.60 -5.10 -7.83
N SER A 245 15.82 -4.83 -7.35
CA SER A 245 16.92 -5.78 -7.49
C SER A 245 16.65 -7.08 -6.74
N LYS A 246 16.15 -7.01 -5.50
CA LYS A 246 15.77 -8.19 -4.72
C LYS A 246 14.65 -8.95 -5.42
N ALA A 247 13.66 -8.25 -5.97
CA ALA A 247 12.53 -8.85 -6.63
C ALA A 247 12.94 -9.57 -7.93
N ILE A 248 13.74 -8.92 -8.77
CA ILE A 248 14.27 -9.51 -10.01
C ILE A 248 15.10 -10.77 -9.70
N SER A 249 15.96 -10.73 -8.68
CA SER A 249 16.71 -11.92 -8.24
C SER A 249 15.78 -13.07 -7.84
N ARG A 250 14.69 -12.79 -7.12
CA ARG A 250 13.69 -13.80 -6.73
C ARG A 250 12.94 -14.37 -7.93
N ILE A 251 12.51 -13.54 -8.87
CA ILE A 251 11.83 -13.98 -10.10
C ILE A 251 12.79 -14.79 -10.98
N ALA A 252 14.06 -14.38 -11.08
CA ALA A 252 15.09 -15.14 -11.77
C ALA A 252 15.31 -16.53 -11.15
N GLY A 253 15.14 -16.68 -9.83
CA GLY A 253 15.11 -17.98 -9.16
C GLY A 253 13.96 -18.88 -9.58
N ILE A 254 12.78 -18.31 -9.87
CA ILE A 254 11.64 -19.07 -10.42
C ILE A 254 11.91 -19.47 -11.88
N ALA A 255 12.66 -18.65 -12.61
CA ALA A 255 13.08 -18.90 -13.99
C ALA A 255 14.34 -19.78 -14.13
N ASP A 256 14.88 -20.31 -13.02
CA ASP A 256 16.16 -21.04 -12.97
C ASP A 256 17.36 -20.30 -13.62
N ASN A 257 17.34 -18.96 -13.60
CA ASN A 257 18.38 -18.12 -14.21
C ASN A 257 19.45 -17.68 -13.19
N ASN A 258 20.42 -18.56 -12.96
CA ASN A 258 21.50 -18.34 -11.99
C ASN A 258 22.37 -17.10 -12.26
N GLU A 259 22.54 -16.70 -13.51
CA GLU A 259 23.33 -15.50 -13.88
C GLU A 259 22.62 -14.23 -13.40
N LEU A 260 21.31 -14.13 -13.64
CA LEU A 260 20.52 -12.99 -13.18
C LEU A 260 20.40 -12.96 -11.66
N ILE A 261 20.25 -14.11 -10.99
CA ILE A 261 20.25 -14.19 -9.51
C ILE A 261 21.53 -13.54 -8.96
N LYS A 262 22.69 -14.00 -9.42
CA LYS A 262 23.99 -13.46 -8.98
C LYS A 262 24.09 -11.96 -9.26
N THR A 263 23.77 -11.54 -10.47
CA THR A 263 23.88 -10.14 -10.91
C THR A 263 23.03 -9.21 -10.04
N PHE A 264 21.78 -9.58 -9.78
CA PHE A 264 20.86 -8.71 -9.05
C PHE A 264 21.02 -8.81 -7.52
N ASP A 265 21.48 -9.93 -6.98
CA ASP A 265 21.89 -10.00 -5.58
C ASP A 265 23.14 -9.14 -5.30
N GLU A 266 24.11 -9.10 -6.22
CA GLU A 266 25.28 -8.21 -6.11
C GLU A 266 24.86 -6.74 -6.16
N LYS A 267 23.97 -6.35 -7.10
CA LYS A 267 23.42 -4.99 -7.19
C LYS A 267 22.69 -4.59 -5.90
N ALA A 268 21.82 -5.46 -5.38
CA ALA A 268 21.09 -5.20 -4.13
C ALA A 268 22.05 -5.05 -2.94
N SER A 269 23.03 -5.94 -2.82
CA SER A 269 24.01 -5.89 -1.73
C SER A 269 24.82 -4.59 -1.74
N ARG A 270 25.24 -4.15 -2.93
CA ARG A 270 26.02 -2.90 -3.07
C ARG A 270 25.18 -1.65 -2.81
N LEU A 271 23.92 -1.62 -3.27
CA LEU A 271 23.00 -0.53 -2.95
C LEU A 271 22.73 -0.45 -1.45
N LYS A 272 22.48 -1.58 -0.80
CA LYS A 272 22.30 -1.65 0.66
C LYS A 272 23.49 -1.08 1.41
N GLU A 273 24.71 -1.50 1.07
CA GLU A 273 25.95 -0.98 1.67
C GLU A 273 26.03 0.55 1.54
N LEU A 274 25.79 1.08 0.32
CA LEU A 274 25.96 2.50 0.05
C LEU A 274 24.85 3.37 0.64
N VAL A 275 23.60 2.91 0.66
CA VAL A 275 22.50 3.63 1.34
C VAL A 275 22.82 3.77 2.82
N GLN A 276 23.23 2.68 3.47
CA GLN A 276 23.63 2.69 4.88
C GLN A 276 24.85 3.58 5.14
N LYS A 277 25.86 3.55 4.28
CA LYS A 277 27.10 4.30 4.46
C LYS A 277 26.98 5.79 4.12
N ARG A 278 26.23 6.13 3.07
CA ARG A 278 26.26 7.48 2.46
C ARG A 278 25.01 8.31 2.74
N LEU A 279 23.87 7.67 2.97
CA LEU A 279 22.60 8.37 3.24
C LEU A 279 22.23 8.37 4.72
N TRP A 280 22.89 7.57 5.56
CA TRP A 280 22.73 7.68 7.01
C TRP A 280 23.43 8.93 7.55
N ASN A 281 22.65 9.87 8.09
CA ASN A 281 23.16 11.03 8.79
C ASN A 281 23.41 10.65 10.26
N ASP A 282 24.69 10.54 10.65
CA ASP A 282 25.08 10.16 12.00
C ASP A 282 24.74 11.18 13.09
N THR A 283 24.60 12.46 12.75
CA THR A 283 24.19 13.50 13.69
C THR A 283 22.70 13.37 13.98
N LEU A 284 21.91 13.20 12.93
CA LEU A 284 20.45 13.10 13.03
C LEU A 284 19.96 11.69 13.39
N LYS A 285 20.83 10.68 13.27
CA LYS A 285 20.48 9.26 13.39
C LYS A 285 19.27 8.92 12.50
N PHE A 286 19.38 9.29 11.23
CA PHE A 286 18.29 9.22 10.26
C PHE A 286 18.83 9.09 8.83
N PHE A 287 18.09 8.43 7.93
CA PHE A 287 18.43 8.45 6.51
C PHE A 287 17.98 9.75 5.87
N THR A 288 18.90 10.49 5.27
CA THR A 288 18.61 11.80 4.64
C THR A 288 19.20 11.88 3.23
N VAL A 289 18.95 13.00 2.56
CA VAL A 289 19.34 13.23 1.16
C VAL A 289 20.83 13.57 1.07
N LEU A 290 21.50 13.13 0.01
CA LEU A 290 22.87 13.51 -0.33
C LEU A 290 22.87 14.37 -1.61
N PRO A 291 23.72 15.39 -1.76
CA PRO A 291 23.87 16.11 -3.04
C PRO A 291 24.15 15.14 -4.19
N ARG A 292 23.65 15.44 -5.39
CA ARG A 292 23.88 14.57 -6.57
C ARG A 292 25.37 14.48 -6.92
N ASP A 293 26.06 15.61 -6.92
CA ASP A 293 27.49 15.77 -7.21
C ASP A 293 28.36 15.48 -5.98
N TYR A 294 28.03 14.41 -5.24
CA TYR A 294 28.74 14.08 -4.02
C TYR A 294 30.20 13.64 -4.28
N ALA A 295 31.12 14.15 -3.47
CA ALA A 295 32.48 13.63 -3.32
C ALA A 295 32.54 12.61 -2.17
N GLU A 296 33.70 11.99 -1.92
CA GLU A 296 33.88 11.08 -0.78
C GLU A 296 33.64 11.78 0.58
N SER A 297 33.97 13.07 0.68
CA SER A 297 33.79 13.89 1.88
C SER A 297 32.37 14.45 2.04
N SER A 298 31.52 14.36 1.02
CA SER A 298 30.14 14.85 1.08
C SER A 298 29.33 14.06 2.12
N LYS A 299 28.60 14.81 2.94
CA LYS A 299 27.72 14.29 3.98
C LYS A 299 26.26 14.42 3.57
N PRO A 300 25.38 13.52 4.04
CA PRO A 300 23.96 13.66 3.83
C PRO A 300 23.42 14.86 4.64
N LEU A 301 22.40 15.53 4.11
CA LEU A 301 21.88 16.81 4.57
C LEU A 301 21.26 16.72 5.97
N ASP A 302 21.30 17.82 6.70
CA ASP A 302 20.78 17.91 8.06
C ASP A 302 19.27 18.24 8.08
N VAL A 303 18.46 17.39 7.43
CA VAL A 303 17.00 17.45 7.49
C VAL A 303 16.38 16.05 7.45
N ARG A 304 15.47 15.77 8.38
CA ARG A 304 14.66 14.55 8.36
C ARG A 304 13.37 14.78 7.58
N GLU A 305 13.16 13.94 6.57
CA GLU A 305 11.94 13.87 5.76
C GLU A 305 11.42 12.43 5.78
N GLN A 306 10.11 12.20 5.66
CA GLN A 306 9.51 10.85 5.73
C GLN A 306 10.15 9.84 4.77
N ILE A 307 10.75 10.32 3.67
CA ILE A 307 11.50 9.49 2.73
C ILE A 307 12.63 8.69 3.40
N GLY A 308 13.15 9.15 4.54
CA GLY A 308 14.15 8.42 5.32
C GLY A 308 13.62 7.11 5.92
N TYR A 309 12.30 6.87 5.95
CA TYR A 309 11.72 5.58 6.34
C TYR A 309 11.58 4.58 5.18
N VAL A 310 11.66 5.07 3.92
CA VAL A 310 11.49 4.23 2.72
C VAL A 310 12.47 3.04 2.65
N PRO A 311 13.73 3.10 3.15
CA PRO A 311 14.59 1.92 3.21
C PRO A 311 13.93 0.69 3.88
N TRP A 312 13.14 0.88 4.94
CA TRP A 312 12.45 -0.22 5.61
C TRP A 312 11.23 -0.75 4.86
N TYR A 313 10.70 -0.01 3.87
CA TYR A 313 9.66 -0.53 2.97
C TYR A 313 10.13 -1.82 2.26
N PHE A 314 11.44 -1.93 2.00
CA PHE A 314 12.03 -3.07 1.31
C PHE A 314 12.89 -3.96 2.21
N ASN A 315 12.86 -3.76 3.53
CA ASN A 315 13.78 -4.40 4.48
C ASN A 315 15.26 -4.20 4.10
N LEU A 316 15.64 -2.97 3.73
CA LEU A 316 17.01 -2.63 3.32
C LEU A 316 17.98 -2.56 4.52
N PRO A 317 17.71 -1.80 5.60
CA PRO A 317 18.69 -1.65 6.67
C PRO A 317 19.04 -2.98 7.34
N ASP A 318 20.24 -3.08 7.89
CA ASP A 318 20.64 -4.22 8.71
C ASP A 318 19.84 -4.28 10.01
N ASP A 319 19.55 -5.49 10.47
CA ASP A 319 18.88 -5.72 11.75
C ASP A 319 19.88 -5.56 12.90
N ASN A 320 20.05 -4.32 13.35
CA ASN A 320 20.92 -3.95 14.45
C ASN A 320 20.35 -2.73 15.20
N ASN A 321 20.99 -2.33 16.29
CA ASN A 321 20.50 -1.24 17.15
C ASN A 321 20.81 0.17 16.63
N VAL A 322 21.50 0.34 15.49
CA VAL A 322 21.93 1.64 14.96
C VAL A 322 20.76 2.38 14.32
N TYR A 323 20.02 1.71 13.44
CA TYR A 323 19.01 2.36 12.60
C TYR A 323 17.63 2.52 13.24
N PRO A 324 17.13 1.58 14.08
CA PRO A 324 15.79 1.67 14.65
C PRO A 324 15.51 2.96 15.43
N VAL A 325 16.53 3.63 15.97
CA VAL A 325 16.39 4.92 16.67
C VAL A 325 15.69 6.01 15.82
N ALA A 326 15.80 5.94 14.48
CA ALA A 326 15.12 6.84 13.55
C ALA A 326 13.60 6.87 13.76
N TRP A 327 13.01 5.76 14.20
CA TRP A 327 11.57 5.61 14.40
C TRP A 327 11.02 6.39 15.61
N GLN A 328 11.89 6.86 16.51
CA GLN A 328 11.49 7.74 17.62
C GLN A 328 10.82 9.03 17.12
N GLN A 329 11.21 9.51 15.93
CA GLN A 329 10.72 10.78 15.37
C GLN A 329 9.24 10.75 14.99
N LEU A 330 8.61 9.58 14.86
CA LEU A 330 7.16 9.44 14.62
C LEU A 330 6.32 9.65 15.89
N ARG A 331 6.94 9.67 17.07
CA ARG A 331 6.28 10.02 18.34
C ARG A 331 6.57 11.46 18.76
N ASP A 332 7.66 12.03 18.29
CA ASP A 332 8.06 13.39 18.62
C ASP A 332 7.20 14.42 17.88
N THR A 333 6.58 15.32 18.64
CA THR A 333 5.79 16.44 18.10
C THR A 333 6.66 17.49 17.39
N LEU A 334 7.95 17.58 17.68
CA LEU A 334 8.89 18.38 16.88
C LEU A 334 9.48 17.58 15.69
N GLY A 335 9.23 16.26 15.66
CA GLY A 335 9.52 15.37 14.55
C GLY A 335 8.38 15.37 13.54
N PHE A 336 7.77 14.20 13.32
CA PHE A 336 6.72 14.01 12.32
C PHE A 336 5.30 13.96 12.90
N ASN A 337 5.17 13.86 14.22
CA ASN A 337 3.89 13.60 14.89
C ASN A 337 2.99 14.86 14.86
N ALA A 338 1.89 14.81 14.11
CA ALA A 338 0.87 15.86 14.08
C ALA A 338 -0.57 15.27 14.15
N PRO A 339 -1.58 16.05 14.58
CA PRO A 339 -2.92 15.52 14.89
C PRO A 339 -3.66 14.81 13.75
N TYR A 340 -3.49 15.27 12.50
CA TYR A 340 -4.21 14.74 11.33
C TYR A 340 -3.33 13.95 10.36
N GLY A 341 -2.12 13.58 10.75
CA GLY A 341 -1.23 12.77 9.92
C GLY A 341 0.23 12.97 10.27
N LEU A 342 1.09 12.32 9.50
CA LEU A 342 2.53 12.52 9.60
C LEU A 342 2.94 13.66 8.67
N THR A 343 3.69 14.63 9.18
CA THR A 343 4.27 15.68 8.34
C THR A 343 5.33 15.11 7.41
N THR A 344 5.48 15.59 6.17
CA THR A 344 6.51 15.07 5.26
C THR A 344 7.93 15.49 5.65
N CYS A 345 8.08 16.61 6.35
CA CYS A 345 9.33 17.11 6.92
C CYS A 345 9.22 17.20 8.45
N GLU A 346 10.34 17.04 9.17
CA GLU A 346 10.36 17.28 10.62
C GLU A 346 9.98 18.74 10.95
N ARG A 347 9.13 18.91 11.96
CA ARG A 347 8.54 20.21 12.32
C ARG A 347 9.55 21.21 12.87
N ARG A 348 10.66 20.74 13.43
CA ARG A 348 11.73 21.60 13.98
C ARG A 348 12.65 22.22 12.93
N HIS A 349 12.58 21.77 11.67
CA HIS A 349 13.47 22.27 10.64
C HIS A 349 13.05 23.69 10.19
N PRO A 350 13.97 24.65 9.97
CA PRO A 350 13.62 26.03 9.59
C PRO A 350 12.85 26.17 8.26
N TYR A 351 12.89 25.14 7.40
CA TYR A 351 12.15 25.10 6.13
C TYR A 351 10.84 24.31 6.20
N PHE A 352 10.45 23.83 7.39
CA PHE A 352 9.12 23.30 7.61
C PHE A 352 8.08 24.38 7.37
N GLU A 353 7.11 24.12 6.49
CA GLU A 353 6.07 25.09 6.14
C GLU A 353 4.75 24.38 5.84
N VAL A 354 3.64 24.97 6.30
CA VAL A 354 2.29 24.61 5.89
C VAL A 354 1.61 25.92 5.52
N THR A 355 1.55 26.22 4.22
CA THR A 355 1.01 27.48 3.68
C THR A 355 -0.12 27.20 2.69
N TYR A 356 -1.10 28.11 2.68
CA TYR A 356 -2.24 28.13 1.75
C TYR A 356 -1.96 28.98 0.51
N ASP A 357 -0.72 29.46 0.36
CA ASP A 357 -0.26 30.25 -0.78
C ASP A 357 0.71 29.44 -1.66
N GLY A 358 0.71 29.75 -2.95
CA GLY A 358 1.63 29.18 -3.92
C GLY A 358 1.16 27.84 -4.51
N HIS A 359 2.09 26.91 -4.74
CA HIS A 359 1.77 25.64 -5.39
C HIS A 359 0.93 24.74 -4.47
N ALA A 360 -0.02 23.98 -5.03
CA ALA A 360 -0.91 23.12 -4.23
C ALA A 360 -0.19 21.88 -3.66
N CYS A 361 0.85 21.39 -4.32
CA CYS A 361 1.47 20.10 -4.04
C CYS A 361 2.82 20.23 -3.29
N GLN A 362 2.84 20.89 -2.13
CA GLN A 362 4.07 21.15 -1.38
C GLN A 362 4.48 19.97 -0.47
N TRP A 363 5.77 19.60 -0.47
CA TRP A 363 6.29 18.47 0.31
C TRP A 363 7.23 18.84 1.47
N ASN A 364 7.34 20.12 1.84
CA ASN A 364 8.13 20.58 2.98
C ASN A 364 7.38 20.68 4.31
N GLY A 365 6.25 20.00 4.49
CA GLY A 365 5.53 20.03 5.77
C GLY A 365 4.14 19.40 5.78
N PRO A 366 3.27 19.63 4.77
CA PRO A 366 1.94 19.04 4.73
C PRO A 366 1.95 17.52 4.93
N SER A 367 0.85 16.97 5.46
CA SER A 367 0.70 15.52 5.49
C SER A 367 0.30 15.03 4.11
N TRP A 368 0.95 13.97 3.65
CA TRP A 368 0.65 13.31 2.38
C TRP A 368 0.25 11.85 2.63
N PRO A 369 -0.93 11.41 2.16
CA PRO A 369 -1.32 10.00 2.15
C PRO A 369 -0.24 9.10 1.54
N PHE A 370 0.39 9.51 0.44
CA PHE A 370 1.50 8.79 -0.21
C PHE A 370 2.65 8.48 0.76
N ALA A 371 3.23 9.50 1.40
CA ALA A 371 4.33 9.32 2.36
C ALA A 371 3.89 8.54 3.59
N THR A 372 2.66 8.77 4.06
CA THR A 372 2.09 8.05 5.20
C THR A 372 1.98 6.56 4.91
N SER A 373 1.53 6.18 3.71
CA SER A 373 1.49 4.79 3.25
C SER A 373 2.88 4.16 3.23
N GLN A 374 3.87 4.84 2.65
CA GLN A 374 5.25 4.32 2.64
C GLN A 374 5.79 4.11 4.07
N THR A 375 5.58 5.09 4.95
CA THR A 375 6.02 5.02 6.34
C THR A 375 5.33 3.91 7.12
N LEU A 376 4.02 3.70 6.92
CA LEU A 376 3.28 2.64 7.61
C LEU A 376 3.63 1.25 7.08
N THR A 377 3.85 1.06 5.77
CA THR A 377 4.37 -0.20 5.23
C THR A 377 5.76 -0.50 5.80
N ALA A 378 6.64 0.50 5.82
CA ALA A 378 7.97 0.41 6.40
C ALA A 378 7.93 0.06 7.91
N MET A 379 7.01 0.65 8.68
CA MET A 379 6.84 0.31 10.10
C MET A 379 6.32 -1.10 10.29
N ALA A 380 5.37 -1.54 9.44
CA ALA A 380 4.87 -2.90 9.51
C ALA A 380 5.99 -3.92 9.26
N ASN A 381 6.88 -3.65 8.31
CA ASN A 381 8.09 -4.45 8.07
C ASN A 381 9.04 -4.44 9.25
N LEU A 382 9.36 -3.26 9.83
CA LEU A 382 10.18 -3.15 11.03
C LEU A 382 9.64 -4.05 12.16
N LEU A 383 8.34 -3.98 12.44
CA LEU A 383 7.72 -4.76 13.53
C LEU A 383 7.62 -6.26 13.24
N ASN A 384 7.81 -6.69 12.00
CA ASN A 384 7.70 -8.08 11.58
C ASN A 384 9.04 -8.79 11.41
N ASP A 385 10.03 -8.03 10.92
CA ASP A 385 11.24 -8.55 10.29
C ASP A 385 12.53 -8.01 10.95
N TYR A 386 12.41 -7.13 11.97
CA TYR A 386 13.54 -6.58 12.73
C TYR A 386 13.39 -6.79 14.24
N SER A 387 14.51 -6.95 14.93
CA SER A 387 14.61 -6.99 16.38
C SER A 387 14.84 -5.58 16.93
N GLN A 388 13.79 -4.96 17.50
CA GLN A 388 13.87 -3.62 18.07
C GLN A 388 12.81 -3.41 19.17
N ASP A 389 13.02 -2.38 19.99
CA ASP A 389 12.13 -1.94 21.09
C ASP A 389 11.76 -0.45 21.01
N VAL A 390 12.10 0.22 19.91
CA VAL A 390 11.92 1.67 19.74
C VAL A 390 10.46 2.05 19.51
N VAL A 391 9.76 1.29 18.66
CA VAL A 391 8.32 1.42 18.38
C VAL A 391 7.60 0.10 18.60
N THR A 392 6.30 0.18 18.82
CA THR A 392 5.48 -0.96 19.23
C THR A 392 4.27 -1.17 18.30
N LYS A 393 3.57 -2.29 18.49
CA LYS A 393 2.25 -2.52 17.89
C LYS A 393 1.26 -1.39 18.22
N GLN A 394 1.38 -0.76 19.39
CA GLN A 394 0.54 0.37 19.79
C GLN A 394 0.84 1.61 18.94
N ASP A 395 2.11 1.85 18.61
CA ASP A 395 2.50 2.96 17.75
C ASP A 395 1.95 2.78 16.34
N TYR A 396 2.04 1.56 15.78
CA TYR A 396 1.47 1.24 14.48
C TYR A 396 -0.04 1.47 14.45
N LEU A 397 -0.78 0.88 15.41
CA LEU A 397 -2.24 1.05 15.48
C LEU A 397 -2.64 2.52 15.64
N ARG A 398 -1.96 3.27 16.51
CA ARG A 398 -2.22 4.71 16.71
C ARG A 398 -2.04 5.51 15.41
N LEU A 399 -0.98 5.25 14.67
CA LEU A 399 -0.70 5.95 13.41
C LEU A 399 -1.69 5.56 12.31
N LEU A 400 -2.04 4.27 12.20
CA LEU A 400 -3.03 3.79 11.24
C LEU A 400 -4.43 4.34 11.55
N HIS A 401 -4.85 4.34 12.81
CA HIS A 401 -6.13 4.95 13.24
C HIS A 401 -6.16 6.44 12.92
N ARG A 402 -5.06 7.17 13.21
CA ARG A 402 -4.98 8.59 12.83
C ARG A 402 -5.06 8.80 11.32
N TYR A 403 -4.43 7.93 10.53
CA TYR A 403 -4.53 7.99 9.08
C TYR A 403 -5.96 7.67 8.62
N ALA A 404 -6.67 6.74 9.28
CA ALA A 404 -8.10 6.52 9.01
C ALA A 404 -8.92 7.79 9.29
N LEU A 405 -8.69 8.45 10.42
CA LEU A 405 -9.33 9.72 10.79
C LEU A 405 -8.94 10.89 9.89
N SER A 406 -7.83 10.85 9.17
CA SER A 406 -7.49 11.91 8.22
C SER A 406 -8.34 11.84 6.96
N HIS A 407 -9.01 10.71 6.69
CA HIS A 407 -9.88 10.52 5.53
C HIS A 407 -11.27 11.14 5.75
N GLN A 408 -11.31 12.42 6.08
CA GLN A 408 -12.56 13.14 6.30
C GLN A 408 -12.50 14.57 5.78
N ARG A 409 -13.65 15.13 5.45
CA ARG A 409 -13.83 16.55 5.12
C ARG A 409 -15.06 17.09 5.83
N THR A 410 -15.00 18.33 6.29
CA THR A 410 -16.18 19.08 6.74
C THR A 410 -16.81 19.76 5.52
N THR A 411 -18.09 19.51 5.26
CA THR A 411 -18.85 20.20 4.19
C THR A 411 -19.19 21.63 4.60
N GLU A 412 -19.67 22.44 3.64
CA GLU A 412 -20.13 23.81 3.89
C GLU A 412 -21.21 23.89 4.97
N ASP A 413 -22.10 22.89 5.02
CA ASP A 413 -23.15 22.75 6.04
C ASP A 413 -22.63 22.24 7.41
N GLY A 414 -21.32 22.05 7.57
CA GLY A 414 -20.70 21.61 8.82
C GLY A 414 -20.69 20.09 9.05
N ASN A 415 -21.17 19.28 8.10
CA ASN A 415 -21.20 17.83 8.23
C ASN A 415 -19.82 17.21 7.94
N LYS A 416 -19.42 16.23 8.75
CA LYS A 416 -18.23 15.43 8.47
C LYS A 416 -18.57 14.25 7.57
N ILE A 417 -17.89 14.17 6.43
CA ILE A 417 -18.00 13.07 5.47
C ILE A 417 -16.64 12.41 5.30
N VAL A 418 -16.63 11.12 4.92
CA VAL A 418 -15.39 10.46 4.50
C VAL A 418 -14.90 11.06 3.20
N TRP A 419 -13.59 11.28 3.11
CA TRP A 419 -12.97 11.95 1.99
C TRP A 419 -11.50 11.54 1.85
N ILE A 420 -10.99 11.49 0.64
CA ILE A 420 -9.56 11.49 0.37
C ILE A 420 -9.26 12.51 -0.72
N ASP A 421 -8.21 13.29 -0.49
CA ASP A 421 -7.68 14.30 -1.39
C ASP A 421 -6.15 14.22 -1.43
N GLU A 422 -5.49 15.15 -2.12
CA GLU A 422 -4.04 15.06 -2.40
C GLU A 422 -3.16 15.16 -1.15
N ASN A 423 -3.31 16.23 -0.38
CA ASN A 423 -2.57 16.49 0.84
C ASN A 423 -3.41 17.31 1.82
N LEU A 424 -2.99 17.33 3.08
CA LEU A 424 -3.73 18.03 4.13
C LEU A 424 -2.84 18.80 5.09
N ASN A 425 -3.42 19.86 5.64
CA ASN A 425 -2.85 20.56 6.78
C ASN A 425 -2.80 19.58 7.97
N PRO A 426 -1.60 19.22 8.45
CA PRO A 426 -1.42 18.17 9.45
C PRO A 426 -1.96 18.56 10.84
N PHE A 427 -2.32 19.83 11.05
CA PHE A 427 -2.82 20.37 12.30
C PHE A 427 -4.33 20.57 12.34
N THR A 428 -4.94 20.95 11.21
CA THR A 428 -6.38 21.24 11.12
C THR A 428 -7.18 20.12 10.46
N GLY A 429 -6.54 19.26 9.67
CA GLY A 429 -7.21 18.22 8.89
C GLY A 429 -7.81 18.72 7.57
N GLU A 430 -7.64 20.00 7.24
CA GLU A 430 -8.14 20.57 5.99
C GLU A 430 -7.32 20.07 4.79
N TRP A 431 -7.99 19.63 3.73
CA TRP A 431 -7.35 19.23 2.48
C TRP A 431 -6.74 20.44 1.79
N LEU A 432 -5.42 20.59 1.91
CA LEU A 432 -4.69 21.82 1.64
C LEU A 432 -4.61 22.11 0.14
N ALA A 433 -4.27 21.10 -0.67
CA ALA A 433 -4.26 21.23 -2.13
C ALA A 433 -5.62 21.70 -2.65
N ARG A 434 -6.69 21.07 -2.17
CA ARG A 434 -8.06 21.50 -2.50
C ARG A 434 -8.33 22.94 -2.09
N ALA A 435 -7.99 23.33 -0.86
CA ALA A 435 -8.19 24.69 -0.37
C ALA A 435 -7.42 25.73 -1.20
N ILE A 436 -6.22 25.40 -1.69
CA ILE A 436 -5.42 26.26 -2.58
C ILE A 436 -6.07 26.36 -3.96
N LEU A 437 -6.44 25.22 -4.56
CA LEU A 437 -7.01 25.18 -5.91
C LEU A 437 -8.36 25.89 -6.00
N ASN A 438 -9.19 25.78 -4.97
CA ASN A 438 -10.48 26.46 -4.90
C ASN A 438 -10.39 27.99 -4.84
N GLN A 439 -9.20 28.55 -4.56
CA GLN A 439 -8.98 30.00 -4.62
C GLN A 439 -8.78 30.50 -6.06
N ASN A 440 -8.52 29.60 -7.01
CA ASN A 440 -8.32 29.95 -8.41
C ASN A 440 -9.60 29.69 -9.22
N GLU A 441 -10.35 30.76 -9.50
CA GLU A 441 -11.60 30.68 -10.29
C GLU A 441 -11.38 30.15 -11.72
N ASP A 442 -10.17 30.30 -12.27
CA ASP A 442 -9.81 29.82 -13.61
C ASP A 442 -9.29 28.36 -13.60
N TYR A 443 -9.37 27.66 -12.46
CA TYR A 443 -8.86 26.30 -12.35
C TYR A 443 -9.75 25.29 -13.08
N GLN A 444 -9.19 24.68 -14.12
CA GLN A 444 -9.94 23.88 -15.10
C GLN A 444 -10.27 22.43 -14.68
N TYR A 445 -9.69 21.92 -13.59
CA TYR A 445 -9.91 20.55 -13.13
C TYR A 445 -10.85 20.53 -11.93
N GLU A 446 -12.16 20.56 -12.19
CA GLU A 446 -13.18 20.41 -11.16
C GLU A 446 -12.90 19.17 -10.30
N GLU A 447 -12.94 19.33 -8.98
CA GLU A 447 -12.78 18.20 -8.05
C GLU A 447 -11.51 17.36 -8.29
N ARG A 448 -10.39 17.98 -8.75
CA ARG A 448 -9.16 17.26 -9.14
C ARG A 448 -8.77 16.16 -8.16
N GLY A 449 -8.62 16.50 -6.89
CA GLY A 449 -8.17 15.56 -5.86
C GLY A 449 -9.29 14.75 -5.22
N LYS A 450 -10.55 14.90 -5.64
CA LYS A 450 -11.63 14.05 -5.11
C LYS A 450 -11.35 12.58 -5.41
N ALA A 451 -11.43 11.74 -4.38
CA ALA A 451 -11.16 10.30 -4.46
C ALA A 451 -9.72 9.95 -4.87
N TYR A 452 -8.76 10.89 -4.71
CA TYR A 452 -7.40 10.77 -5.21
C TYR A 452 -6.72 9.44 -4.89
N ASN A 453 -6.28 8.74 -5.94
CA ASN A 453 -5.67 7.42 -5.83
C ASN A 453 -4.15 7.53 -5.88
N HIS A 454 -3.55 7.92 -4.77
CA HIS A 454 -2.11 8.18 -4.67
C HIS A 454 -1.49 7.62 -3.37
N SER A 455 -2.10 6.57 -2.81
CA SER A 455 -1.70 5.99 -1.53
C SER A 455 -2.31 4.61 -1.34
N SER A 456 -1.84 3.83 -0.37
CA SER A 456 -2.48 2.61 0.11
C SER A 456 -3.11 2.80 1.49
N PHE A 457 -4.17 2.05 1.79
CA PHE A 457 -4.78 1.97 3.12
C PHE A 457 -5.27 0.56 3.41
N CYS A 458 -5.99 -0.05 2.46
CA CYS A 458 -6.47 -1.42 2.61
C CYS A 458 -5.31 -2.41 2.73
N ASP A 459 -4.23 -2.22 1.97
CA ASP A 459 -3.01 -3.02 2.10
C ASP A 459 -2.37 -2.91 3.50
N LEU A 460 -2.42 -1.73 4.13
CA LEU A 460 -1.90 -1.52 5.49
C LEU A 460 -2.73 -2.29 6.51
N VAL A 461 -4.06 -2.27 6.36
CA VAL A 461 -4.96 -3.03 7.23
C VAL A 461 -4.73 -4.54 7.05
N ILE A 462 -4.71 -5.02 5.81
CA ILE A 462 -4.60 -6.45 5.51
C ILE A 462 -3.21 -6.98 5.88
N SER A 463 -2.14 -6.34 5.38
CA SER A 463 -0.77 -6.86 5.48
C SER A 463 0.00 -6.40 6.71
N GLY A 464 -0.46 -5.34 7.38
CA GLY A 464 0.11 -4.80 8.60
C GLY A 464 -0.75 -5.08 9.82
N LEU A 465 -1.93 -4.46 9.91
CA LEU A 465 -2.78 -4.54 11.11
C LEU A 465 -3.24 -5.97 11.41
N ILE A 466 -3.93 -6.60 10.45
CA ILE A 466 -4.33 -8.01 10.51
C ILE A 466 -3.12 -8.91 10.24
N GLY A 467 -2.16 -8.42 9.46
CA GLY A 467 -0.83 -9.01 9.35
C GLY A 467 -0.78 -10.24 8.47
N VAL A 468 -1.54 -10.27 7.37
CA VAL A 468 -1.38 -11.28 6.31
C VAL A 468 -0.11 -10.97 5.54
N ARG A 469 0.91 -11.83 5.64
CA ARG A 469 2.22 -11.63 5.02
C ARG A 469 2.39 -12.68 3.91
N PRO A 470 2.13 -12.31 2.64
CA PRO A 470 2.26 -13.23 1.51
C PRO A 470 3.67 -13.81 1.37
N MET A 471 3.76 -15.03 0.85
CA MET A 471 5.00 -15.72 0.58
C MET A 471 4.92 -16.40 -0.80
N LEU A 472 6.05 -16.54 -1.48
CA LEU A 472 6.09 -17.16 -2.82
C LEU A 472 5.83 -18.67 -2.80
N ASN A 473 6.19 -19.34 -1.71
CA ASN A 473 5.91 -20.77 -1.55
C ASN A 473 4.45 -20.98 -1.12
N ASP A 474 3.99 -22.24 -1.07
CA ASP A 474 2.62 -22.58 -0.65
C ASP A 474 2.43 -22.44 0.87
N SER A 475 2.78 -21.28 1.43
CA SER A 475 2.67 -20.97 2.84
C SER A 475 2.17 -19.55 3.01
N VAL A 476 1.55 -19.29 4.15
CA VAL A 476 1.20 -17.93 4.58
C VAL A 476 1.78 -17.68 5.96
N ARG A 477 2.31 -16.47 6.16
CA ARG A 477 2.72 -15.99 7.48
C ARG A 477 1.68 -14.99 7.97
N ILE A 478 1.22 -15.18 9.20
CA ILE A 478 0.27 -14.27 9.84
C ILE A 478 0.93 -13.68 11.09
N ASN A 479 0.92 -12.36 11.24
CA ASN A 479 1.40 -11.66 12.44
C ASN A 479 0.63 -10.34 12.64
N PRO A 480 -0.51 -10.38 13.35
CA PRO A 480 -1.30 -9.18 13.56
C PRO A 480 -0.53 -8.16 14.40
N LEU A 481 -0.51 -6.90 13.98
CA LEU A 481 0.07 -5.76 14.70
C LEU A 481 -0.93 -5.12 15.67
N ILE A 482 -1.86 -5.93 16.19
CA ILE A 482 -2.82 -5.53 17.21
C ILE A 482 -2.17 -5.71 18.59
N PRO A 483 -2.14 -4.66 19.45
CA PRO A 483 -1.61 -4.76 20.81
C PRO A 483 -2.43 -5.75 21.66
N LYS A 484 -1.75 -6.39 22.62
CA LYS A 484 -2.41 -7.33 23.54
C LYS A 484 -3.54 -6.62 24.29
N ASN A 485 -4.71 -7.26 24.39
CA ASN A 485 -5.91 -6.75 25.06
C ASN A 485 -6.51 -5.47 24.44
N GLN A 486 -6.09 -5.06 23.25
CA GLN A 486 -6.64 -3.87 22.60
C GLN A 486 -8.01 -4.12 22.00
N TRP A 487 -8.19 -5.25 21.30
CA TRP A 487 -9.44 -5.63 20.65
C TRP A 487 -9.94 -6.97 21.18
N ASP A 488 -11.24 -7.03 21.50
CA ASP A 488 -11.89 -8.27 21.94
C ASP A 488 -12.29 -9.17 20.77
N TRP A 489 -12.38 -8.61 19.56
CA TRP A 489 -12.70 -9.34 18.34
C TRP A 489 -12.16 -8.61 17.11
N PHE A 490 -11.96 -9.34 16.01
CA PHE A 490 -11.88 -8.84 14.64
C PHE A 490 -12.04 -10.02 13.66
N CYS A 491 -12.43 -9.74 12.43
CA CYS A 491 -12.40 -10.70 11.34
C CYS A 491 -12.04 -10.00 10.04
N LEU A 492 -11.04 -10.54 9.34
CA LEU A 492 -10.78 -10.25 7.93
C LEU A 492 -11.07 -11.52 7.15
N ASP A 493 -12.05 -11.46 6.28
CA ASP A 493 -12.61 -12.62 5.58
C ASP A 493 -12.47 -12.48 4.07
N ARG A 494 -12.56 -13.61 3.36
CA ARG A 494 -12.57 -13.67 1.90
C ARG A 494 -11.31 -13.10 1.24
N ILE A 495 -10.16 -13.23 1.89
CA ILE A 495 -8.88 -12.73 1.40
C ILE A 495 -8.39 -13.65 0.27
N PRO A 496 -8.24 -13.19 -0.98
CA PRO A 496 -7.71 -14.05 -2.04
C PRO A 496 -6.27 -14.47 -1.70
N TYR A 497 -5.95 -15.76 -1.88
CA TYR A 497 -4.59 -16.26 -1.67
C TYR A 497 -4.37 -17.58 -2.41
N HIS A 498 -3.42 -17.62 -3.35
CA HIS A 498 -3.01 -18.83 -4.07
C HIS A 498 -4.18 -19.62 -4.69
N GLY A 499 -5.17 -18.91 -5.24
CA GLY A 499 -6.36 -19.49 -5.86
C GLY A 499 -7.48 -19.90 -4.89
N GLY A 500 -7.27 -19.78 -3.58
CA GLY A 500 -8.28 -19.95 -2.54
C GLY A 500 -8.56 -18.67 -1.76
N GLU A 501 -9.18 -18.85 -0.59
CA GLU A 501 -9.54 -17.77 0.32
C GLU A 501 -9.04 -18.01 1.74
N LEU A 502 -8.44 -16.99 2.35
CA LEU A 502 -8.11 -16.97 3.77
C LEU A 502 -9.16 -16.20 4.56
N THR A 503 -9.40 -16.67 5.79
CA THR A 503 -10.10 -15.92 6.84
C THR A 503 -9.19 -15.85 8.06
N VAL A 504 -8.97 -14.65 8.60
CA VAL A 504 -8.23 -14.42 9.84
C VAL A 504 -9.17 -13.79 10.85
N LEU A 505 -9.43 -14.48 11.97
CA LEU A 505 -10.33 -13.97 13.00
C LEU A 505 -9.77 -14.12 14.41
N TRP A 506 -10.14 -13.18 15.26
CA TRP A 506 -9.95 -13.22 16.70
C TRP A 506 -11.32 -13.02 17.36
N ASP A 507 -11.66 -13.88 18.31
CA ASP A 507 -12.87 -13.72 19.11
C ASP A 507 -12.59 -14.16 20.55
N LYS A 508 -12.49 -13.19 21.46
CA LYS A 508 -12.15 -13.44 22.87
C LYS A 508 -13.23 -14.26 23.58
N THR A 509 -14.50 -14.03 23.28
CA THR A 509 -15.64 -14.71 23.95
C THR A 509 -16.15 -15.91 23.14
N GLY A 510 -15.92 -15.91 21.83
CA GLY A 510 -16.43 -16.90 20.88
C GLY A 510 -17.86 -16.65 20.43
N GLU A 511 -18.47 -15.55 20.88
CA GLU A 511 -19.88 -15.22 20.69
C GLU A 511 -20.11 -14.30 19.47
N ARG A 512 -19.10 -13.52 19.06
CA ARG A 512 -19.23 -12.56 17.95
C ARG A 512 -19.46 -13.28 16.61
N TYR A 513 -18.68 -14.33 16.37
CA TYR A 513 -18.72 -15.08 15.10
C TYR A 513 -19.28 -16.49 15.23
N ASN A 514 -19.60 -16.95 16.45
CA ASN A 514 -20.03 -18.32 16.72
C ASN A 514 -19.07 -19.41 16.17
N LYS A 515 -17.77 -19.08 16.08
CA LYS A 515 -16.68 -20.00 15.71
C LYS A 515 -15.83 -20.42 16.91
N GLY A 516 -16.33 -20.20 18.13
CA GLY A 516 -15.64 -20.48 19.39
C GLY A 516 -14.55 -19.46 19.73
N LYS A 517 -13.97 -19.56 20.94
CA LYS A 517 -12.96 -18.63 21.46
C LYS A 517 -11.60 -18.71 20.74
N GLY A 518 -10.85 -17.62 20.76
CA GLY A 518 -9.45 -17.54 20.38
C GLY A 518 -9.17 -16.99 18.98
N PHE A 519 -7.90 -17.04 18.61
CA PHE A 519 -7.38 -16.66 17.31
C PHE A 519 -7.47 -17.85 16.37
N LYS A 520 -8.08 -17.68 15.19
CA LYS A 520 -8.26 -18.75 14.20
C LYS A 520 -7.97 -18.25 12.80
N VAL A 521 -7.40 -19.13 12.00
CA VAL A 521 -7.20 -18.90 10.58
C VAL A 521 -7.75 -20.08 9.79
N TYR A 522 -8.46 -19.76 8.71
CA TYR A 522 -9.08 -20.72 7.80
C TYR A 522 -8.54 -20.52 6.39
N TYR A 523 -8.43 -21.61 5.63
CA TYR A 523 -8.21 -21.62 4.19
C TYR A 523 -9.31 -22.43 3.53
N ASN A 524 -10.08 -21.81 2.63
CA ASN A 524 -11.27 -22.39 2.00
C ASN A 524 -12.23 -23.03 3.04
N GLY A 525 -12.48 -22.32 4.14
CA GLY A 525 -13.36 -22.78 5.23
C GLY A 525 -12.76 -23.84 6.16
N LYS A 526 -11.61 -24.44 5.81
CA LYS A 526 -10.89 -25.39 6.66
C LYS A 526 -9.96 -24.65 7.61
N MET A 527 -10.08 -24.91 8.92
CA MET A 527 -9.21 -24.32 9.92
C MET A 527 -7.77 -24.83 9.76
N ILE A 528 -6.81 -23.92 9.58
CA ILE A 528 -5.39 -24.22 9.42
C ILE A 528 -4.57 -23.81 10.65
N HIS A 529 -5.11 -22.94 11.51
CA HIS A 529 -4.49 -22.54 12.76
C HIS A 529 -5.52 -22.15 13.82
N ALA A 530 -5.22 -22.46 15.08
CA ALA A 530 -5.99 -22.03 16.24
C ALA A 530 -5.07 -21.78 17.44
N SER A 531 -5.31 -20.68 18.16
CA SER A 531 -4.57 -20.33 19.37
C SER A 531 -5.45 -19.59 20.38
N LYS A 532 -5.06 -19.62 21.66
CA LYS A 532 -5.74 -18.86 22.73
C LYS A 532 -5.37 -17.39 22.73
N LYS A 533 -4.32 -16.99 22.01
CA LYS A 533 -3.81 -15.63 21.94
C LYS A 533 -3.50 -15.27 20.49
N ILE A 534 -3.53 -13.98 20.18
CA ILE A 534 -3.00 -13.46 18.92
C ILE A 534 -1.48 -13.68 18.92
N GLU A 535 -0.96 -14.37 17.91
CA GLU A 535 0.46 -14.65 17.78
C GLU A 535 0.92 -14.74 16.33
N LYS A 536 2.24 -14.63 16.13
CA LYS A 536 2.90 -14.85 14.84
C LYS A 536 2.97 -16.34 14.56
N PHE A 537 2.56 -16.76 13.37
CA PHE A 537 2.75 -18.13 12.90
C PHE A 537 2.95 -18.17 11.38
N THR A 538 3.51 -19.28 10.90
CA THR A 538 3.60 -19.60 9.47
C THR A 538 3.04 -21.01 9.28
N VAL A 539 2.23 -21.20 8.25
CA VAL A 539 1.62 -22.50 7.93
C VAL A 539 1.68 -22.77 6.43
N LYS A 540 1.89 -24.03 6.06
CA LYS A 540 1.79 -24.51 4.68
C LYS A 540 0.32 -24.77 4.34
N LEU A 541 -0.12 -24.33 3.16
CA LEU A 541 -1.51 -24.43 2.70
C LEU A 541 -1.84 -25.78 2.06
#